data_AF-A0AA97CTF9-F1
#
_entry.id   AF-A0AA97CTF9-F1
#
_cell.length_a   1.000
_cell.length_b   1.000
_cell.length_c   1.000
_cell.angle_alpha   90.00
_cell.angle_beta   90.00
_cell.angle_gamma   90.00
#
_symmetry.space_group_name_H-M   'P 1'
#
loop_
_entity.id
_entity.type
_entity.pdbx_description
1 polymer ?
#
loop_
_entity_poly.entity_id
_entity_poly.type
_entity_poly.pdbx_seq_one_letter_code
_entity_poly.pdbx_strand_id
1 'polypeptide(L)'
;MQHSFNFKNPELPSISVLKADKWQAVWQTLKEDADLNYRDASRGVSMADLIHNGTASIYQALADNWTISLAWSSGKDSEIVLHLFLMALVRAVRAGIPISQHHYLLHTDTGIENPEIRWLADQKLAALEKFIDQENLPLSIVLAKPGLTSSWTGRILTGRGLPTFTNSSVRQCSNDLKIFAAKRAKTAYVKSLPKSVGKRVCLLLGSRDAEGVIRAKNIALKGGNASQVKITK
;
A
#
# COMPACT_ATOMS: atom_id res chain seq x y z
N MET A 1 -1.10 54.88 -28.05
CA MET A 1 -0.18 53.73 -27.93
C MET A 1 -0.09 53.35 -26.46
N GLN A 2 -0.71 52.24 -26.06
CA GLN A 2 -0.50 51.67 -24.72
C GLN A 2 0.44 50.47 -24.88
N HIS A 3 1.63 50.57 -24.29
CA HIS A 3 2.55 49.44 -24.15
C HIS A 3 2.07 48.56 -23.00
N SER A 4 1.55 47.38 -23.30
CA SER A 4 1.37 46.32 -22.30
C SER A 4 2.71 45.61 -22.09
N PHE A 5 3.32 45.76 -20.91
CA PHE A 5 4.47 44.95 -20.53
C PHE A 5 4.02 43.56 -20.12
N ASN A 6 4.46 42.55 -20.88
CA ASN A 6 4.19 41.15 -20.63
C ASN A 6 5.18 40.62 -19.59
N PHE A 7 4.77 40.56 -18.33
CA PHE A 7 5.53 39.93 -17.24
C PHE A 7 5.37 38.40 -17.26
N LYS A 8 5.64 37.76 -18.41
CA LYS A 8 5.88 36.31 -18.40
C LYS A 8 7.14 36.08 -17.60
N ASN A 9 6.96 35.70 -16.34
CA ASN A 9 8.01 35.18 -15.49
C ASN A 9 8.69 34.06 -16.30
N PRO A 10 9.99 34.12 -16.59
CA PRO A 10 10.66 33.00 -17.23
C PRO A 10 10.43 31.78 -16.34
N GLU A 11 9.99 30.66 -16.93
CA GLU A 11 9.93 29.39 -16.22
C GLU A 11 11.29 29.16 -15.59
N LEU A 12 11.35 29.30 -14.26
CA LEU A 12 12.55 29.03 -13.51
C LEU A 12 12.94 27.59 -13.84
N PRO A 13 14.20 27.31 -14.22
CA PRO A 13 14.64 25.95 -14.41
C PRO A 13 14.27 25.15 -13.16
N SER A 14 13.68 23.98 -13.33
CA SER A 14 13.33 23.09 -12.22
C SER A 14 14.62 22.65 -11.52
N ILE A 15 15.09 23.46 -10.57
CA ILE A 15 16.23 23.11 -9.73
C ILE A 15 15.75 21.94 -8.88
N SER A 16 16.29 20.75 -9.15
CA SER A 16 16.11 19.58 -8.29
C SER A 16 16.87 19.82 -6.99
N VAL A 17 16.24 20.57 -6.08
CA VAL A 17 16.77 20.75 -4.73
C VAL A 17 16.73 19.37 -4.07
N LEU A 18 17.91 18.76 -3.91
CA LEU A 18 18.06 17.52 -3.16
C LEU A 18 17.67 17.82 -1.71
N LYS A 19 16.50 17.33 -1.30
CA LYS A 19 16.03 17.43 0.08
C LYS A 19 16.88 16.49 0.94
N ALA A 20 17.84 17.06 1.66
CA ALA A 20 18.69 16.33 2.62
C ALA A 20 17.85 15.97 3.86
N ASP A 21 17.08 14.89 3.75
CA ASP A 21 16.27 14.36 4.84
C ASP A 21 16.48 12.86 5.03
N LYS A 22 15.77 12.30 6.02
CA LYS A 22 15.85 10.88 6.36
C LYS A 22 15.59 9.94 5.17
N TRP A 23 14.81 10.34 4.17
CA TRP A 23 14.49 9.51 3.00
C TRP A 23 15.63 9.43 2.00
N GLN A 24 16.52 10.41 1.99
CA GLN A 24 17.77 10.34 1.24
C GLN A 24 18.86 9.62 2.06
N ALA A 25 18.97 9.94 3.36
CA ALA A 25 19.99 9.38 4.23
C ALA A 25 19.81 7.87 4.47
N VAL A 26 18.57 7.34 4.45
CA VAL A 26 18.29 5.92 4.69
C VAL A 26 19.11 4.99 3.79
N TRP A 27 19.41 5.38 2.56
CA TRP A 27 20.20 4.57 1.63
C TRP A 27 21.66 4.46 2.03
N GLN A 28 22.18 5.48 2.70
CA GLN A 28 23.52 5.43 3.28
C GLN A 28 23.51 4.66 4.59
N THR A 29 22.52 4.90 5.46
CA THR A 29 22.33 4.12 6.70
C THR A 29 22.25 2.62 6.41
N LEU A 30 21.48 2.20 5.40
CA LEU A 30 21.39 0.79 5.00
C LEU A 30 22.74 0.20 4.56
N LYS A 31 23.71 1.01 4.11
CA LYS A 31 25.05 0.54 3.72
C LYS A 31 26.02 0.48 4.90
N GLU A 32 25.90 1.42 5.84
CA GLU A 32 26.93 1.65 6.86
C GLU A 32 26.55 1.09 8.24
N ASP A 33 25.26 0.98 8.54
CA ASP A 33 24.79 0.57 9.86
C ASP A 33 25.13 -0.90 10.13
N ALA A 34 25.89 -1.14 11.20
CA ALA A 34 26.40 -2.46 11.54
C ALA A 34 25.28 -3.44 11.95
N ASP A 35 24.24 -2.96 12.63
CA ASP A 35 23.15 -3.81 13.11
C ASP A 35 22.24 -4.21 11.95
N LEU A 36 21.94 -3.29 11.03
CA LEU A 36 21.17 -3.59 9.82
C LEU A 36 21.92 -4.53 8.86
N ASN A 37 23.25 -4.44 8.84
CA ASN A 37 24.13 -5.28 8.02
C ASN A 37 24.59 -6.57 8.71
N TYR A 38 24.19 -6.79 9.97
CA TYR A 38 24.48 -8.03 10.67
C TYR A 38 23.90 -9.24 9.92
N ARG A 39 24.73 -10.26 9.73
CA ARG A 39 24.36 -11.51 9.08
C ARG A 39 24.37 -12.63 10.10
N ASP A 40 23.18 -13.14 10.41
CA ASP A 40 23.04 -14.34 11.21
C ASP A 40 23.47 -15.58 10.38
N ALA A 41 24.25 -16.46 11.02
CA ALA A 41 24.81 -17.66 10.40
C ALA A 41 23.72 -18.62 9.87
N SER A 42 22.50 -18.55 10.43
CA SER A 42 21.38 -19.40 10.00
C SER A 42 20.67 -18.91 8.74
N ARG A 43 20.78 -17.62 8.40
CA ARG A 43 20.00 -16.99 7.31
C ARG A 43 20.85 -16.52 6.14
N GLY A 44 22.11 -16.15 6.37
CA GLY A 44 23.01 -15.66 5.31
C GLY A 44 22.62 -14.31 4.67
N VAL A 45 21.49 -13.71 5.06
CA VAL A 45 20.98 -12.41 4.57
C VAL A 45 20.87 -11.42 5.72
N SER A 46 21.22 -10.16 5.47
CA SER A 46 21.07 -9.08 6.45
C SER A 46 19.69 -8.42 6.35
N MET A 47 19.31 -7.61 7.35
CA MET A 47 18.09 -6.81 7.27
C MET A 47 18.18 -5.77 6.16
N ALA A 48 19.35 -5.16 5.99
CA ALA A 48 19.64 -4.23 4.91
C ALA A 48 19.43 -4.87 3.52
N ASP A 49 19.88 -6.11 3.31
CA ASP A 49 19.65 -6.85 2.06
C ASP A 49 18.15 -7.01 1.78
N LEU A 50 17.37 -7.39 2.79
CA LEU A 50 15.92 -7.60 2.65
C LEU A 50 15.19 -6.29 2.33
N ILE A 51 15.55 -5.20 3.01
CA ILE A 51 14.99 -3.87 2.76
C ILE A 51 15.36 -3.40 1.35
N HIS A 52 16.63 -3.53 0.96
CA HIS A 52 17.12 -3.13 -0.36
C HIS A 52 16.41 -3.91 -1.47
N ASN A 53 16.36 -5.24 -1.36
CA ASN A 53 15.76 -6.10 -2.38
C ASN A 53 14.24 -5.88 -2.49
N GLY A 54 13.53 -5.74 -1.36
CA GLY A 54 12.10 -5.46 -1.35
C GLY A 54 11.80 -4.10 -1.98
N THR A 55 12.55 -3.06 -1.59
CA THR A 55 12.35 -1.71 -2.13
C THR A 55 12.73 -1.62 -3.60
N ALA A 56 13.80 -2.27 -4.04
CA ALA A 56 14.23 -2.31 -5.44
C ALA A 56 13.19 -3.00 -6.33
N SER A 57 12.61 -4.11 -5.87
CA SER A 57 11.56 -4.82 -6.62
C SER A 57 10.30 -3.96 -6.80
N ILE A 58 9.91 -3.22 -5.76
CA ILE A 58 8.78 -2.28 -5.84
C ILE A 58 9.13 -1.08 -6.73
N TYR A 59 10.34 -0.53 -6.62
CA TYR A 59 10.81 0.57 -7.46
C TYR A 59 10.81 0.18 -8.94
N GLN A 60 11.23 -1.05 -9.27
CA GLN A 60 11.17 -1.55 -10.64
C GLN A 60 9.71 -1.63 -11.14
N ALA A 61 8.78 -2.12 -10.31
CA ALA A 61 7.36 -2.14 -10.67
C ALA A 61 6.81 -0.72 -10.95
N LEU A 62 7.24 0.27 -10.16
CA LEU A 62 6.90 1.68 -10.40
C LEU A 62 7.46 2.18 -11.74
N ALA A 63 8.75 1.95 -12.00
CA ALA A 63 9.42 2.34 -13.23
C ALA A 63 8.83 1.66 -14.48
N ASP A 64 8.34 0.43 -14.33
CA ASP A 64 7.62 -0.30 -15.37
C ASP A 64 6.19 0.24 -15.59
N ASN A 65 5.81 1.30 -14.89
CA ASN A 65 4.52 1.98 -14.95
C ASN A 65 3.33 1.11 -14.48
N TRP A 66 3.55 0.27 -13.46
CA TRP A 66 2.45 -0.39 -12.76
C TRP A 66 1.76 0.56 -11.78
N THR A 67 0.44 0.49 -11.72
CA THR A 67 -0.31 1.13 -10.64
C THR A 67 -0.34 0.22 -9.42
N ILE A 68 0.32 0.64 -8.35
CA ILE A 68 0.34 -0.10 -7.08
C ILE A 68 -0.99 0.04 -6.33
N SER A 69 -1.57 -1.11 -5.97
CA SER A 69 -2.69 -1.29 -5.05
C SER A 69 -2.16 -1.96 -3.79
N LEU A 70 -2.07 -1.26 -2.67
CA LEU A 70 -1.53 -1.82 -1.43
C LEU A 70 -2.66 -2.23 -0.49
N ALA A 71 -2.80 -3.52 -0.16
CA ALA A 71 -3.78 -3.93 0.85
C ALA A 71 -3.19 -3.81 2.24
N TRP A 72 -3.74 -2.92 3.06
CA TRP A 72 -3.21 -2.57 4.38
C TRP A 72 -4.21 -2.84 5.50
N SER A 73 -3.75 -3.54 6.53
CA SER A 73 -4.58 -3.98 7.66
C SER A 73 -4.14 -3.38 9.00
N SER A 74 -3.19 -2.43 9.02
CA SER A 74 -2.52 -1.94 10.23
C SER A 74 -1.70 -3.00 10.99
N GLY A 75 -1.60 -4.23 10.44
CA GLY A 75 -0.76 -5.28 10.99
C GLY A 75 0.71 -5.12 10.59
N LYS A 76 1.62 -5.72 11.37
CA LYS A 76 3.08 -5.61 11.17
C LYS A 76 3.53 -5.86 9.73
N ASP A 77 3.04 -6.91 9.07
CA ASP A 77 3.55 -7.28 7.74
C ASP A 77 3.08 -6.29 6.67
N SER A 78 1.82 -5.86 6.72
CA SER A 78 1.32 -4.83 5.81
C SER A 78 1.93 -3.46 6.08
N GLU A 79 2.32 -3.17 7.32
CA GLU A 79 3.02 -1.94 7.69
C GLU A 79 4.42 -1.92 7.08
N ILE A 80 5.15 -3.03 7.15
CA ILE A 80 6.47 -3.14 6.50
C ILE A 80 6.34 -3.00 4.98
N VAL A 81 5.32 -3.63 4.36
CA VAL A 81 5.08 -3.46 2.91
C VAL A 81 4.74 -2.01 2.56
N LEU A 82 3.94 -1.32 3.37
CA LEU A 82 3.69 0.12 3.22
C LEU A 82 4.98 0.92 3.31
N HIS A 83 5.82 0.65 4.31
CA HIS A 83 7.08 1.35 4.50
C HIS A 83 8.02 1.19 3.29
N LEU A 84 8.23 -0.05 2.82
CA LEU A 84 9.05 -0.33 1.63
C LEU A 84 8.47 0.34 0.37
N PHE A 85 7.14 0.34 0.23
CA PHE A 85 6.49 1.05 -0.87
C PHE A 85 6.70 2.56 -0.81
N LEU A 86 6.58 3.19 0.36
CA LEU A 86 6.83 4.62 0.53
C LEU A 86 8.29 4.97 0.23
N MET A 87 9.26 4.15 0.66
CA MET A 87 10.67 4.34 0.33
C MET A 87 10.89 4.32 -1.19
N ALA A 88 10.31 3.34 -1.90
CA ALA A 88 10.40 3.25 -3.35
C ALA A 88 9.69 4.42 -4.04
N LEU A 89 8.50 4.79 -3.57
CA LEU A 89 7.69 5.85 -4.17
C LEU A 89 8.33 7.22 -4.02
N VAL A 90 8.80 7.57 -2.82
CA VAL A 90 9.52 8.83 -2.57
C VAL A 90 10.75 8.91 -3.46
N ARG A 91 11.52 7.81 -3.56
CA ARG A 91 12.69 7.75 -4.46
C ARG A 91 12.30 7.97 -5.92
N ALA A 92 11.23 7.34 -6.39
CA ALA A 92 10.78 7.45 -7.78
C ALA A 92 10.30 8.87 -8.12
N VAL A 93 9.48 9.47 -7.24
CA VAL A 93 8.96 10.85 -7.38
C VAL A 93 10.12 11.84 -7.39
N ARG A 94 11.06 11.75 -6.45
CA ARG A 94 12.22 12.66 -6.39
C ARG A 94 13.20 12.49 -7.55
N ALA A 95 13.32 11.27 -8.09
CA ALA A 95 14.11 11.01 -9.29
C ALA A 95 13.43 11.51 -10.57
N GLY A 96 12.16 11.93 -10.52
CA GLY A 96 11.40 12.42 -11.67
C GLY A 96 11.14 11.35 -12.72
N ILE A 97 11.18 10.06 -12.36
CA ILE A 97 10.90 8.99 -13.32
C ILE A 97 9.39 8.90 -13.61
N PRO A 98 8.99 8.57 -14.85
CA PRO A 98 7.58 8.45 -15.19
C PRO A 98 6.96 7.24 -14.47
N ILE A 99 6.02 7.51 -13.56
CA ILE A 99 5.25 6.52 -12.81
C ILE A 99 3.76 6.82 -12.87
N SER A 100 2.92 5.83 -12.55
CA SER A 100 1.47 6.02 -12.44
C SER A 100 1.13 7.07 -11.37
N GLN A 101 0.14 7.92 -11.67
CA GLN A 101 -0.32 8.97 -10.76
C GLN A 101 -1.51 8.56 -9.88
N HIS A 102 -1.81 7.25 -9.84
CA HIS A 102 -3.05 6.73 -9.26
C HIS A 102 -2.82 5.56 -8.31
N HIS A 103 -1.67 5.50 -7.63
CA HIS A 103 -1.45 4.48 -6.61
C HIS A 103 -2.47 4.61 -5.49
N TYR A 104 -2.81 3.49 -4.85
CA TYR A 104 -3.76 3.54 -3.76
C TYR A 104 -3.50 2.49 -2.69
N LEU A 105 -3.69 2.90 -1.44
CA LEU A 105 -3.77 2.02 -0.29
C LEU A 105 -5.23 1.69 -0.03
N LEU A 106 -5.55 0.41 0.15
CA LEU A 106 -6.90 -0.06 0.49
C LEU A 106 -6.90 -0.57 1.93
N HIS A 107 -7.63 0.12 2.80
CA HIS A 107 -7.93 -0.32 4.16
C HIS A 107 -9.39 -0.74 4.27
N THR A 108 -9.71 -1.72 5.12
CA THR A 108 -11.10 -2.14 5.36
C THR A 108 -11.45 -2.05 6.84
N ASP A 109 -12.29 -1.09 7.17
CA ASP A 109 -12.96 -0.96 8.46
C ASP A 109 -14.12 -1.96 8.52
N THR A 110 -13.99 -3.02 9.31
CA THR A 110 -15.05 -4.02 9.46
C THR A 110 -16.23 -3.53 10.30
N GLY A 111 -16.08 -2.40 10.99
CA GLY A 111 -17.06 -1.85 11.93
C GLY A 111 -17.15 -2.59 13.26
N ILE A 112 -16.35 -3.63 13.47
CA ILE A 112 -16.30 -4.45 14.69
C ILE A 112 -14.88 -4.80 15.14
N GLU A 113 -13.89 -4.04 14.67
CA GLU A 113 -12.52 -4.17 15.18
C GLU A 113 -12.48 -3.82 16.67
N ASN A 114 -11.47 -4.32 17.37
CA ASN A 114 -11.18 -3.85 18.72
C ASN A 114 -11.00 -2.31 18.70
N PRO A 115 -11.63 -1.54 19.62
CA PRO A 115 -11.56 -0.08 19.62
C PRO A 115 -10.14 0.50 19.59
N GLU A 116 -9.20 -0.10 20.32
CA GLU A 116 -7.79 0.32 20.35
C GLU A 116 -7.10 0.09 19.01
N ILE A 117 -7.38 -1.06 18.38
CA ILE A 117 -6.85 -1.39 17.05
C ILE A 117 -7.42 -0.46 16.00
N ARG A 118 -8.72 -0.13 16.11
CA ARG A 118 -9.38 0.83 15.24
C ARG A 118 -8.77 2.22 15.39
N TRP A 119 -8.63 2.70 16.62
CA TRP A 119 -8.02 3.99 16.90
C TRP A 119 -6.59 4.07 16.36
N LEU A 120 -5.77 3.04 16.58
CA LEU A 120 -4.41 2.97 16.04
C LEU A 120 -4.40 3.02 14.51
N ALA A 121 -5.31 2.29 13.85
CA ALA A 121 -5.42 2.32 12.39
C ALA A 121 -5.78 3.72 11.89
N ASP A 122 -6.74 4.40 12.52
CA ASP A 122 -7.14 5.77 12.16
C ASP A 122 -5.99 6.76 12.35
N GLN A 123 -5.23 6.68 13.45
CA GLN A 123 -4.05 7.53 13.67
C GLN A 123 -2.98 7.33 12.60
N LYS A 124 -2.70 6.07 12.23
CA LYS A 124 -1.73 5.77 11.17
C LYS A 124 -2.18 6.26 9.80
N LEU A 125 -3.47 6.13 9.47
CA LEU A 125 -4.03 6.64 8.22
C LEU A 125 -3.95 8.16 8.15
N ALA A 126 -4.26 8.87 9.24
CA ALA A 126 -4.11 10.32 9.31
C ALA A 126 -2.63 10.75 9.18
N ALA A 127 -1.70 10.02 9.80
CA ALA A 127 -0.28 10.27 9.65
C ALA A 127 0.20 10.02 8.21
N LEU A 128 -0.33 8.98 7.54
CA LEU A 128 -0.05 8.68 6.14
C LEU A 128 -0.59 9.76 5.22
N GLU A 129 -1.83 10.22 5.41
CA GLU A 129 -2.44 11.30 4.62
C GLU A 129 -1.59 12.57 4.69
N LYS A 130 -1.23 13.00 5.91
CA LYS A 130 -0.31 14.12 6.10
C LYS A 130 1.03 13.91 5.40
N PHE A 131 1.58 12.70 5.43
CA PHE A 131 2.84 12.39 4.77
C PHE A 131 2.73 12.44 3.23
N ILE A 132 1.63 11.94 2.67
CA ILE A 132 1.32 12.01 1.24
C ILE A 132 1.30 13.46 0.78
N ASP A 133 0.61 14.33 1.51
CA ASP A 133 0.51 15.76 1.18
C ASP A 133 1.87 16.46 1.28
N GLN A 134 2.63 16.18 2.34
CA GLN A 134 3.93 16.80 2.59
C GLN A 134 5.00 16.45 1.55
N GLU A 135 4.96 15.23 1.02
CA GLU A 135 5.91 14.76 0.00
C GLU A 135 5.32 14.77 -1.42
N ASN A 136 4.10 15.28 -1.59
CA ASN A 136 3.36 15.34 -2.85
C ASN A 136 3.34 13.99 -3.59
N LEU A 137 3.00 12.92 -2.86
CA LEU A 137 3.04 11.56 -3.39
C LEU A 137 1.75 11.24 -4.18
N PRO A 138 1.85 10.57 -5.35
CA PRO A 138 0.68 10.14 -6.11
C PRO A 138 0.04 8.88 -5.51
N LEU A 139 -0.42 8.98 -4.26
CA LEU A 139 -0.98 7.91 -3.46
C LEU A 139 -2.30 8.36 -2.84
N SER A 140 -3.38 7.59 -3.05
CA SER A 140 -4.67 7.84 -2.41
C SER A 140 -5.00 6.77 -1.36
N ILE A 141 -5.71 7.15 -0.31
CA ILE A 141 -6.24 6.22 0.69
C ILE A 141 -7.68 5.86 0.32
N VAL A 142 -7.96 4.59 0.12
CA VAL A 142 -9.29 4.04 -0.16
C VAL A 142 -9.77 3.29 1.07
N LEU A 143 -10.81 3.82 1.71
CA LEU A 143 -11.44 3.19 2.86
C LEU A 143 -12.63 2.35 2.40
N ALA A 144 -12.61 1.08 2.77
CA ALA A 144 -13.71 0.16 2.58
C ALA A 144 -14.47 -0.04 3.89
N LYS A 145 -15.80 -0.07 3.81
CA LYS A 145 -16.68 -0.38 4.93
C LYS A 145 -17.84 -1.27 4.45
N PRO A 146 -18.31 -2.24 5.25
CA PRO A 146 -19.57 -2.93 4.95
C PRO A 146 -20.72 -1.92 4.90
N GLY A 147 -21.63 -2.11 3.94
CA GLY A 147 -22.89 -1.36 3.93
C GLY A 147 -23.76 -1.79 5.10
N LEU A 148 -24.73 -0.96 5.50
CA LEU A 148 -25.55 -1.17 6.69
C LEU A 148 -26.12 -2.60 6.78
N THR A 149 -26.73 -3.10 5.71
CA THR A 149 -27.36 -4.44 5.65
C THR A 149 -26.38 -5.63 5.66
N SER A 150 -25.09 -5.36 5.43
CA SER A 150 -23.98 -6.34 5.48
C SER A 150 -23.08 -6.16 6.70
N SER A 151 -23.22 -5.05 7.43
CA SER A 151 -22.47 -4.77 8.65
C SER A 151 -22.94 -5.70 9.76
N TRP A 152 -22.09 -5.95 10.76
CA TRP A 152 -22.49 -6.74 11.92
C TRP A 152 -23.70 -6.11 12.62
N THR A 153 -23.64 -4.81 12.93
CA THR A 153 -24.73 -4.08 13.61
C THR A 153 -26.04 -4.17 12.83
N GLY A 154 -26.02 -3.83 11.54
CA GLY A 154 -27.23 -3.81 10.74
C GLY A 154 -27.74 -5.19 10.34
N ARG A 155 -26.92 -6.23 10.31
CA ARG A 155 -27.36 -7.62 10.05
C ARG A 155 -27.91 -8.28 11.31
N ILE A 156 -27.20 -8.16 12.43
CA ILE A 156 -27.51 -8.88 13.66
C ILE A 156 -28.62 -8.20 14.44
N LEU A 157 -28.53 -6.89 14.68
CA LEU A 157 -29.50 -6.17 15.53
C LEU A 157 -30.87 -6.00 14.87
N THR A 158 -30.97 -6.18 13.55
CA THR A 158 -32.24 -6.10 12.81
C THR A 158 -32.87 -7.48 12.57
N GLY A 159 -32.25 -8.57 13.03
CA GLY A 159 -32.73 -9.94 12.81
C GLY A 159 -32.53 -10.48 11.39
N ARG A 160 -31.81 -9.76 10.52
CA ARG A 160 -31.54 -10.18 9.13
C ARG A 160 -30.54 -11.35 9.04
N GLY A 161 -29.79 -11.62 10.11
CA GLY A 161 -28.93 -12.81 10.19
C GLY A 161 -28.42 -13.06 11.60
N LEU A 162 -27.85 -14.25 11.80
CA LEU A 162 -27.25 -14.66 13.06
C LEU A 162 -25.74 -14.38 13.09
N PRO A 163 -25.16 -14.14 14.28
CA PRO A 163 -23.73 -13.96 14.43
C PRO A 163 -22.97 -15.24 14.04
N THR A 164 -21.82 -15.06 13.39
CA THR A 164 -20.93 -16.18 13.06
C THR A 164 -20.05 -16.50 14.26
N PHE A 165 -20.13 -17.74 14.75
CA PHE A 165 -19.29 -18.26 15.82
C PHE A 165 -18.08 -19.02 15.27
N THR A 166 -17.09 -19.28 16.12
CA THR A 166 -15.80 -19.90 15.76
C THR A 166 -15.93 -21.31 15.19
N ASN A 167 -17.00 -22.02 15.52
CA ASN A 167 -17.33 -23.36 15.01
C ASN A 167 -18.19 -23.34 13.73
N SER A 168 -18.53 -22.17 13.20
CA SER A 168 -19.34 -22.07 11.98
C SER A 168 -18.54 -22.45 10.75
N SER A 169 -19.12 -23.30 9.89
CA SER A 169 -18.57 -23.61 8.57
C SER A 169 -18.66 -22.41 7.61
N VAL A 170 -19.54 -21.45 7.89
CA VAL A 170 -19.80 -20.28 7.05
C VAL A 170 -18.92 -19.12 7.51
N ARG A 171 -17.95 -18.72 6.69
CA ARG A 171 -17.03 -17.60 6.97
C ARG A 171 -17.64 -16.23 6.63
N GLN A 172 -18.84 -15.97 7.12
CA GLN A 172 -19.61 -14.80 6.73
C GLN A 172 -18.95 -13.48 7.12
N CYS A 173 -18.43 -13.36 8.34
CA CYS A 173 -17.72 -12.14 8.75
C CYS A 173 -16.56 -11.80 7.81
N SER A 174 -15.77 -12.80 7.38
CA SER A 174 -14.67 -12.59 6.44
C SER A 174 -15.15 -12.15 5.05
N ASN A 175 -16.24 -12.74 4.58
CA ASN A 175 -16.82 -12.41 3.27
C ASN A 175 -17.43 -11.01 3.27
N ASP A 176 -18.38 -10.74 4.16
CA ASP A 176 -19.19 -9.52 4.11
C ASP A 176 -18.42 -8.29 4.58
N LEU A 177 -17.72 -8.42 5.71
CA LEU A 177 -17.07 -7.29 6.39
C LEU A 177 -15.71 -6.95 5.78
N LYS A 178 -14.96 -7.94 5.27
CA LYS A 178 -13.65 -7.72 4.62
C LYS A 178 -13.70 -7.85 3.11
N ILE A 179 -13.92 -9.04 2.57
CA ILE A 179 -13.68 -9.32 1.14
C ILE A 179 -14.62 -8.51 0.23
N PHE A 180 -15.93 -8.54 0.49
CA PHE A 180 -16.90 -7.84 -0.32
C PHE A 180 -16.84 -6.33 -0.13
N ALA A 181 -16.60 -5.85 1.09
CA ALA A 181 -16.36 -4.43 1.35
C ALA A 181 -15.16 -3.92 0.56
N ALA A 182 -14.00 -4.58 0.67
CA ALA A 182 -12.79 -4.25 -0.07
C ALA A 182 -13.02 -4.29 -1.58
N LYS A 183 -13.69 -5.34 -2.10
CA LYS A 183 -13.99 -5.47 -3.53
C LYS A 183 -14.86 -4.33 -4.04
N ARG A 184 -15.93 -3.96 -3.32
CA ARG A 184 -16.81 -2.85 -3.70
C ARG A 184 -16.05 -1.52 -3.74
N ALA A 185 -15.30 -1.21 -2.68
CA ALA A 185 -14.53 0.03 -2.59
C ALA A 185 -13.46 0.11 -3.69
N LYS A 186 -12.69 -0.97 -3.89
CA LYS A 186 -11.72 -1.07 -4.99
C LYS A 186 -12.39 -0.89 -6.35
N THR A 187 -13.49 -1.58 -6.62
CA THR A 187 -14.18 -1.46 -7.91
C THR A 187 -14.73 -0.06 -8.14
N ALA A 188 -15.30 0.58 -7.12
CA ALA A 188 -15.76 1.97 -7.21
C ALA A 188 -14.60 2.92 -7.52
N TYR A 189 -13.49 2.80 -6.79
CA TYR A 189 -12.30 3.62 -6.99
C TYR A 189 -11.68 3.39 -8.38
N VAL A 190 -11.44 2.15 -8.79
CA VAL A 190 -10.86 1.88 -10.11
C VAL A 190 -11.76 2.35 -11.26
N LYS A 191 -13.09 2.32 -11.08
CA LYS A 191 -14.04 2.87 -12.07
C LYS A 191 -13.98 4.39 -12.21
N SER A 192 -13.59 5.12 -11.16
CA SER A 192 -13.41 6.58 -11.26
C SER A 192 -12.08 6.98 -11.90
N LEU A 193 -11.15 6.04 -12.12
CA LEU A 193 -9.86 6.29 -12.75
C LEU A 193 -9.93 6.15 -14.28
N PRO A 194 -8.96 6.73 -15.03
CA PRO A 194 -8.83 6.50 -16.45
C PRO A 194 -8.72 5.00 -16.78
N LYS A 195 -9.38 4.55 -17.86
CA LYS A 195 -9.41 3.13 -18.26
C LYS A 195 -8.02 2.51 -18.48
N SER A 196 -7.00 3.32 -18.80
CA SER A 196 -5.61 2.88 -18.94
C SER A 196 -5.03 2.33 -17.63
N VAL A 197 -5.39 2.92 -16.49
CA VAL A 197 -4.91 2.54 -15.15
C VAL A 197 -5.36 1.13 -14.79
N GLY A 198 -6.63 0.81 -15.04
CA GLY A 198 -7.21 -0.50 -14.71
C GLY A 198 -6.56 -1.69 -15.44
N LYS A 199 -5.80 -1.46 -16.51
CA LYS A 199 -5.12 -2.52 -17.27
C LYS A 199 -3.84 -3.02 -16.59
N ARG A 200 -3.21 -2.22 -15.74
CA ARG A 200 -1.91 -2.53 -15.13
C ARG A 200 -1.91 -2.17 -13.64
N VAL A 201 -2.61 -3.00 -12.86
CA VAL A 201 -2.66 -2.87 -11.40
C VAL A 201 -1.88 -4.01 -10.74
N CYS A 202 -0.86 -3.68 -9.95
CA CYS A 202 -0.11 -4.62 -9.14
C CYS A 202 -0.62 -4.58 -7.70
N LEU A 203 -0.97 -5.73 -7.12
CA LEU A 203 -1.41 -5.84 -5.74
C LEU A 203 -0.23 -6.17 -4.83
N LEU A 204 0.09 -5.30 -3.87
CA LEU A 204 1.05 -5.58 -2.81
C LEU A 204 0.33 -6.11 -1.56
N LEU A 205 0.86 -7.21 -1.00
CA LEU A 205 0.34 -7.90 0.17
C LEU A 205 1.47 -8.23 1.15
N GLY A 206 1.22 -8.09 2.45
CA GLY A 206 2.11 -8.57 3.51
C GLY A 206 2.02 -10.08 3.78
N SER A 207 1.71 -10.91 2.77
CA SER A 207 1.66 -12.37 2.96
C SER A 207 3.07 -12.96 2.86
N ARG A 208 3.40 -13.95 3.70
CA ARG A 208 4.72 -14.58 3.72
C ARG A 208 4.62 -16.07 3.47
N ASP A 209 5.51 -16.63 2.66
CA ASP A 209 5.58 -18.08 2.43
C ASP A 209 5.86 -18.85 3.73
N ALA A 210 6.68 -18.25 4.61
CA ALA A 210 7.02 -18.79 5.91
C ALA A 210 5.86 -18.79 6.95
N GLU A 211 4.66 -18.31 6.61
CA GLU A 211 3.48 -18.44 7.48
C GLU A 211 2.92 -19.86 7.52
N GLY A 212 3.28 -20.70 6.55
CA GLY A 212 2.93 -22.11 6.54
C GLY A 212 2.66 -22.64 5.13
N VAL A 213 2.66 -23.96 5.01
CA VAL A 213 2.54 -24.69 3.73
C VAL A 213 1.31 -24.27 2.93
N ILE A 214 0.15 -24.15 3.60
CA ILE A 214 -1.11 -23.74 2.95
C ILE A 214 -1.00 -22.29 2.43
N ARG A 215 -0.35 -21.39 3.18
CA ARG A 215 -0.19 -20.00 2.77
C ARG A 215 0.72 -19.89 1.56
N ALA A 216 1.88 -20.54 1.59
CA ALA A 216 2.81 -20.57 0.46
C ALA A 216 2.14 -21.10 -0.81
N LYS A 217 1.38 -22.22 -0.70
CA LYS A 217 0.62 -22.77 -1.84
C LYS A 217 -0.40 -21.77 -2.41
N ASN A 218 -1.11 -21.05 -1.54
CA ASN A 218 -2.09 -20.05 -1.98
C ASN A 218 -1.44 -18.83 -2.63
N ILE A 219 -0.30 -18.35 -2.10
CA ILE A 219 0.48 -17.28 -2.70
C ILE A 219 0.93 -17.69 -4.11
N ALA A 220 1.52 -18.88 -4.24
CA ALA A 220 1.97 -19.42 -5.52
C ALA A 220 0.82 -19.58 -6.53
N LEU A 221 -0.34 -20.10 -6.10
CA LEU A 221 -1.54 -20.22 -6.94
C LEU A 221 -2.03 -18.87 -7.47
N LYS A 222 -1.84 -17.80 -6.68
CA LYS A 222 -2.16 -16.42 -7.07
C LYS A 222 -0.99 -15.70 -7.73
N GLY A 223 0.04 -16.43 -8.18
CA GLY A 223 1.20 -15.86 -8.87
C GLY A 223 2.05 -14.92 -8.01
N GLY A 224 1.93 -14.97 -6.69
CA GLY A 224 2.69 -14.12 -5.79
C GLY A 224 4.19 -14.31 -5.95
N ASN A 225 4.93 -13.22 -5.99
CA ASN A 225 6.38 -13.22 -6.14
C ASN A 225 6.96 -11.97 -5.49
N ALA A 226 8.10 -12.11 -4.81
CA ALA A 226 8.75 -11.02 -4.10
C ALA A 226 9.63 -10.12 -4.99
N SER A 227 10.08 -10.62 -6.15
CA SER A 227 11.10 -9.98 -6.97
C SER A 227 10.55 -9.30 -8.22
N GLN A 228 9.42 -9.79 -8.76
CA GLN A 228 8.85 -9.28 -10.00
C GLN A 228 7.33 -9.37 -10.02
N VAL A 229 6.70 -8.42 -10.72
CA VAL A 229 5.26 -8.46 -10.95
C VAL A 229 4.93 -9.61 -11.90
N LYS A 230 4.05 -10.52 -11.47
CA LYS A 230 3.48 -11.55 -12.34
C LYS A 230 2.07 -11.20 -12.74
N ILE A 231 1.81 -11.26 -14.04
CA ILE A 231 0.45 -11.10 -14.57
C ILE A 231 -0.31 -12.38 -14.24
N THR A 232 -1.43 -12.21 -13.54
CA THR A 232 -2.35 -13.30 -13.21
C THR A 232 -3.58 -13.17 -14.10
N LYS A 233 -4.11 -14.31 -14.55
CA LYS A 233 -5.35 -14.38 -15.32
C LYS A 233 -6.57 -14.19 -14.42
#